data_AF-A0A7C3G889-F1
#
_entry.id   AF-A0A7C3G889-F1
#
_cell.length_a   1.000
_cell.length_b   1.000
_cell.length_c   1.000
_cell.angle_alpha   90.00
_cell.angle_beta   90.00
_cell.angle_gamma   90.00
#
_symmetry.space_group_name_H-M   'P 1'
#
loop_
_entity.id
_entity.type
_entity.pdbx_description
1 polymer ?
#
loop_
_entity_poly.entity_id
_entity_poly.type
_entity_poly.pdbx_seq_one_letter_code
_entity_poly.pdbx_strand_id
1 'polypeptide(L)'
;MARSLGPAAGVLVTAVIFSMLHGPQYAWSWRHLLLITSAGVAFGVVRLRTGSTSAATVMHATYNLTFFAAYLTHLEETGGLW
;
A
#
# COMPACT_ATOMS: atom_id res chain seq x y z
N MET A 1 -12.58 -10.07 -7.48
CA MET A 1 -13.55 -9.71 -6.42
C MET A 1 -14.61 -8.71 -6.88
N ALA A 2 -14.28 -7.66 -7.63
CA ALA A 2 -15.26 -6.64 -8.06
C ALA A 2 -16.48 -7.20 -8.84
N ARG A 3 -16.30 -8.26 -9.62
CA ARG A 3 -17.38 -8.94 -10.38
C ARG A 3 -18.40 -9.66 -9.49
N SER A 4 -17.97 -10.16 -8.32
CA SER A 4 -18.78 -11.05 -7.47
C SER A 4 -19.30 -10.37 -6.19
N LEU A 5 -18.56 -9.39 -5.65
CA LEU A 5 -18.91 -8.70 -4.39
C LEU A 5 -19.30 -7.23 -4.61
N GLY A 6 -19.26 -6.74 -5.86
CA GLY A 6 -19.35 -5.33 -6.19
C GLY A 6 -18.02 -4.58 -6.01
N PRO A 7 -17.85 -3.39 -6.61
CA PRO A 7 -16.56 -2.70 -6.68
C PRO A 7 -15.99 -2.31 -5.31
N ALA A 8 -16.80 -1.72 -4.43
CA ALA A 8 -16.36 -1.23 -3.13
C ALA A 8 -15.92 -2.36 -2.18
N ALA A 9 -16.76 -3.39 -2.02
CA ALA A 9 -16.41 -4.55 -1.22
C ALA A 9 -15.24 -5.33 -1.83
N GLY A 10 -15.17 -5.42 -3.16
CA GLY A 10 -14.04 -6.04 -3.86
C GLY A 10 -12.70 -5.36 -3.57
N VAL A 11 -12.67 -4.02 -3.52
CA VAL A 11 -11.47 -3.26 -3.14
C VAL A 11 -11.12 -3.50 -1.68
N LEU A 12 -12.09 -3.37 -0.78
CA LEU A 12 -11.84 -3.51 0.66
C LEU A 12 -11.31 -4.90 1.02
N VAL A 13 -11.95 -5.97 0.54
CA VAL A 13 -11.52 -7.35 0.82
C VAL A 13 -10.12 -7.61 0.26
N THR A 14 -9.85 -7.15 -0.97
CA THR A 14 -8.52 -7.31 -1.57
C THR A 14 -7.46 -6.56 -0.77
N ALA A 15 -7.76 -5.34 -0.30
CA ALA A 15 -6.84 -4.54 0.50
C ALA A 15 -6.55 -5.17 1.87
N VAL A 16 -7.57 -5.75 2.52
CA VAL A 16 -7.39 -6.47 3.80
C VAL A 16 -6.49 -7.68 3.62
N ILE A 17 -6.76 -8.55 2.64
CA ILE A 17 -5.92 -9.72 2.35
C ILE A 17 -4.48 -9.30 2.05
N PHE A 18 -4.30 -8.26 1.24
CA PHE A 18 -2.99 -7.70 0.93
C PHE A 18 -2.26 -7.23 2.20
N SER A 19 -2.94 -6.54 3.12
CA SER A 19 -2.34 -6.12 4.39
C SER A 19 -1.90 -7.30 5.25
N MET A 20 -2.68 -8.39 5.29
CA MET A 20 -2.35 -9.58 6.09
C MET A 20 -1.06 -10.26 5.62
N LEU A 21 -0.75 -10.20 4.33
CA LEU A 21 0.54 -10.69 3.78
C LEU A 21 1.75 -9.93 4.34
N HIS A 22 1.54 -8.70 4.83
CA HIS A 22 2.60 -7.87 5.45
C HIS A 22 2.69 -8.07 6.96
N GLY A 23 1.78 -8.84 7.58
CA GLY A 23 1.77 -9.09 9.02
C GLY A 23 3.13 -9.50 9.59
N PRO A 24 3.82 -10.52 9.02
CA PRO A 24 5.13 -10.94 9.48
C PRO A 24 6.20 -9.84 9.45
N GLN A 25 6.15 -8.92 8.48
CA GLN A 25 7.15 -7.85 8.31
C GLN A 25 7.03 -6.77 9.38
N TYR A 26 5.82 -6.56 9.91
CA TYR A 26 5.50 -5.53 10.90
C TYR A 26 5.14 -6.10 12.27
N ALA A 27 5.58 -7.33 12.57
CA ALA A 27 5.28 -8.03 13.82
C ALA A 27 3.78 -8.02 14.19
N TRP A 28 2.92 -8.17 13.19
CA TRP A 28 1.46 -8.12 13.32
C TRP A 28 0.91 -6.84 13.97
N SER A 29 1.64 -5.74 13.86
CA SER A 29 1.21 -4.44 14.37
C SER A 29 -0.08 -3.97 13.68
N TRP A 30 -1.18 -3.89 14.44
CA TRP A 30 -2.47 -3.48 13.91
C TRP A 30 -2.45 -2.09 13.25
N ARG A 31 -1.56 -1.19 13.73
CA ARG A 31 -1.35 0.15 13.17
C ARG A 31 -0.80 0.06 11.74
N HIS A 32 0.20 -0.79 11.52
CA HIS A 32 0.77 -1.02 10.19
C HIS A 32 -0.23 -1.71 9.27
N LEU A 33 -0.97 -2.71 9.77
CA LEU A 33 -2.02 -3.38 9.00
C LEU A 33 -3.13 -2.41 8.55
N LEU A 34 -3.55 -1.50 9.42
CA LEU A 34 -4.52 -0.45 9.09
C LEU A 34 -3.98 0.51 8.02
N LEU A 35 -2.72 0.92 8.14
CA LEU A 35 -2.05 1.80 7.17
C LEU A 35 -1.93 1.13 5.79
N ILE A 36 -1.50 -0.13 5.74
CA ILE A 36 -1.35 -0.90 4.50
C ILE A 36 -2.70 -1.19 3.86
N THR A 37 -3.73 -1.48 4.67
CA THR A 37 -5.11 -1.62 4.17
C THR A 37 -5.58 -0.32 3.52
N SER A 38 -5.32 0.82 4.15
CA SER A 38 -5.70 2.15 3.62
C SER A 38 -4.99 2.44 2.29
N ALA A 39 -3.70 2.15 2.19
CA ALA A 39 -2.94 2.27 0.94
C ALA A 39 -3.49 1.34 -0.16
N GLY A 40 -3.78 0.07 0.18
CA GLY A 40 -4.37 -0.91 -0.72
C GLY A 40 -5.75 -0.47 -1.25
N VAL A 41 -6.58 0.14 -0.40
CA VAL A 41 -7.86 0.74 -0.83
C VAL A 41 -7.62 1.86 -1.84
N ALA A 42 -6.66 2.75 -1.60
CA ALA A 42 -6.34 3.85 -2.50
C ALA A 42 -5.89 3.33 -3.89
N PHE A 43 -5.03 2.31 -3.93
CA PHE A 43 -4.63 1.66 -5.18
C PHE A 43 -5.81 1.02 -5.91
N GLY A 44 -6.71 0.35 -5.17
CA GLY A 44 -7.93 -0.22 -5.69
C GLY A 44 -8.88 0.84 -6.27
N VAL A 45 -9.01 2.00 -5.61
CA VAL A 45 -9.81 3.13 -6.11
C VAL A 45 -9.23 3.68 -7.41
N VAL A 46 -7.90 3.86 -7.51
CA VAL A 46 -7.27 4.32 -8.77
C VAL A 46 -7.50 3.32 -9.89
N ARG A 47 -7.36 2.01 -9.62
CA ARG A 47 -7.68 0.95 -10.58
C ARG A 47 -9.14 1.04 -11.06
N LEU A 48 -10.10 1.26 -10.15
CA LEU A 48 -11.51 1.36 -10.49
C LEU A 48 -11.83 2.61 -11.31
N ARG A 49 -11.27 3.77 -10.94
CA ARG A 49 -11.55 5.05 -11.62
C ARG A 49 -10.92 5.12 -13.00
N THR A 50 -9.73 4.52 -13.18
CA THR A 50 -8.98 4.58 -14.44
C THR A 50 -9.20 3.37 -15.35
N GLY A 51 -9.73 2.27 -14.81
CA GLY A 51 -9.77 0.97 -15.50
C GLY A 51 -8.38 0.35 -15.74
N SER A 52 -7.30 1.01 -15.32
CA SER A 52 -5.93 0.66 -15.67
C SER A 52 -5.17 0.07 -14.49
N THR A 53 -4.61 -1.12 -14.69
CA THR A 53 -3.67 -1.70 -13.73
C THR A 53 -2.35 -0.93 -13.72
N SER A 54 -1.86 -0.47 -14.88
CA SER A 54 -0.59 0.26 -14.94
C SER A 54 -0.66 1.59 -14.20
N ALA A 55 -1.79 2.30 -14.25
CA ALA A 55 -1.99 3.53 -13.46
C ALA A 55 -1.89 3.27 -11.94
N ALA A 56 -2.53 2.20 -11.47
CA ALA A 56 -2.43 1.79 -10.07
C ALA A 56 -1.01 1.31 -9.70
N THR A 57 -0.30 0.64 -10.61
CA THR A 57 1.10 0.23 -10.41
C THR A 57 2.03 1.44 -10.28
N VAL A 58 1.88 2.45 -11.15
CA VAL A 58 2.67 3.68 -11.07
C VAL A 58 2.39 4.41 -9.75
N MET A 59 1.12 4.55 -9.35
CA MET A 59 0.77 5.11 -8.04
C MET A 59 1.44 4.36 -6.89
N HIS A 60 1.41 3.02 -6.92
CA HIS A 60 2.03 2.19 -5.89
C HIS A 60 3.56 2.35 -5.87
N ALA A 61 4.21 2.39 -7.05
CA ALA A 61 5.64 2.65 -7.14
C ALA A 61 6.01 4.02 -6.56
N THR A 62 5.23 5.06 -6.86
CA THR A 62 5.44 6.39 -6.28
C THR A 62 5.25 6.40 -4.77
N TYR A 63 4.23 5.70 -4.25
CA TYR A 63 4.02 5.54 -2.80
C TYR A 63 5.27 4.94 -2.12
N ASN A 64 5.80 3.84 -2.64
CA ASN A 64 7.02 3.22 -2.10
C ASN A 64 8.23 4.14 -2.24
N LEU A 65 8.36 4.83 -3.37
CA LEU A 65 9.45 5.78 -3.60
C LEU A 65 9.44 6.92 -2.57
N THR A 66 8.27 7.41 -2.15
CA THR A 66 8.18 8.45 -1.11
C THR A 66 8.80 7.98 0.21
N PHE A 67 8.48 6.77 0.68
CA PHE A 67 9.09 6.24 1.91
C PHE A 67 10.58 5.95 1.73
N PHE A 68 10.97 5.43 0.57
CA PHE A 68 12.37 5.17 0.28
C PHE A 68 13.20 6.46 0.26
N ALA A 69 12.70 7.52 -0.37
CA ALA A 69 13.34 8.83 -0.35
C ALA A 69 13.44 9.39 1.07
N ALA A 70 12.36 9.35 1.85
CA ALA A 70 12.38 9.79 3.25
C ALA A 70 13.37 8.98 4.12
N TYR A 71 13.50 7.68 3.84
CA TYR A 71 14.50 6.84 4.50
C TYR A 71 15.93 7.28 4.12
N LEU A 72 16.20 7.53 2.84
CA LEU A 72 17.52 8.03 2.41
C LEU A 72 17.86 9.38 3.04
N THR A 73 16.93 10.33 3.10
CA THR A 73 17.18 11.63 3.73
C THR A 73 17.44 11.48 5.23
N HIS A 74 16.69 10.61 5.91
CA HIS A 74 16.92 10.31 7.32
C HIS A 74 18.30 9.65 7.56
N LEU A 75 18.75 8.78 6.66
CA LEU A 75 20.10 8.19 6.74
C LEU A 75 21.20 9.24 6.60
N GLU A 76 21.02 10.22 5.72
CA GLU A 76 21.96 11.34 5.55
C GLU A 76 22.02 12.19 6.83
N GLU A 77 20.87 12.54 7.41
CA GLU A 77 20.79 13.31 8.67
C GLU A 77 21.42 12.59 9.86
N THR A 78 21.30 11.26 9.91
CA THR A 78 21.87 10.43 10.98
C THR A 78 23.33 10.04 10.73
N GLY A 79 23.95 10.50 9.63
CA GLY A 79 25.36 10.31 9.33
C GLY A 79 25.78 8.86 9.11
N GLY A 80 24.85 7.97 8.76
CA GLY A 80 25.12 6.54 8.60
C GLY A 80 25.80 5.91 9.81
N LEU A 81 25.29 6.16 11.02
CA LEU A 81 25.78 5.54 12.25
C LEU A 81 25.08 4.19 12.48
N TRP A 82 25.78 3.15 12.08
CA TRP A 82 25.61 1.72 12.34
C TRP A 82 26.93 1.22 12.90
#